data_AF-A0A2E7MGC8-F1
#
_entry.id   AF-A0A2E7MGC8-F1
#
_cell.length_a   1.000
_cell.length_b   1.000
_cell.length_c   1.000
_cell.angle_alpha   90.00
_cell.angle_beta   90.00
_cell.angle_gamma   90.00
#
_symmetry.space_group_name_H-M   'P 1'
#
loop_
_entity.id
_entity.type
_entity.pdbx_description
1 polymer ?
#
loop_
_entity_poly.entity_id
_entity_poly.type
_entity_poly.pdbx_seq_one_letter_code
_entity_poly.pdbx_strand_id
1 'polypeptide(L)' 'MAVNLLENGAFVEEKTIQATIFDAGTDSGENFSAANNPTMPKAPIAITDYPALANGLPIAIVKFKKQ' A
#
# COMPACT_ATOMS: atom_id res chain seq x y z
N MET A 1 2.99 -7.81 0.75
CA MET A 1 2.57 -9.07 0.08
C MET A 1 3.17 -9.09 -1.31
N ALA A 2 3.61 -10.25 -1.81
CA ALA A 2 4.10 -10.38 -3.17
C ALA A 2 2.96 -10.73 -4.13
N VAL A 3 3.02 -10.24 -5.38
CA VAL A 3 2.04 -10.57 -6.43
C VAL A 3 2.56 -11.79 -7.19
N ASN A 4 1.83 -12.91 -7.15
CA ASN A 4 2.17 -14.07 -7.97
C ASN A 4 1.77 -13.83 -9.43
N LEU A 5 2.70 -13.92 -10.38
CA LEU A 5 2.43 -13.81 -11.81
C LEU A 5 2.55 -15.15 -12.55
N LEU A 6 2.92 -16.24 -11.85
CA LEU A 6 3.03 -17.59 -12.40
C LEU A 6 1.90 -18.46 -11.84
N GLU A 7 0.98 -18.89 -12.71
CA GLU A 7 -0.18 -19.70 -12.34
C GLU A 7 -0.25 -20.92 -13.25
N ASN A 8 -0.49 -22.10 -12.66
CA ASN A 8 -0.61 -23.35 -13.42
C ASN A 8 0.57 -23.63 -14.36
N GLY A 9 1.80 -23.26 -13.94
CA GLY A 9 3.03 -23.48 -14.70
C GLY A 9 3.29 -22.50 -15.85
N ALA A 10 2.46 -21.45 -16.00
CA ALA A 10 2.64 -20.43 -17.03
C ALA A 10 2.48 -19.01 -16.46
N PHE A 11 3.15 -18.04 -17.08
CA PHE A 11 2.96 -16.63 -16.72
C PHE A 11 1.59 -16.15 -17.19
N VAL A 12 0.86 -15.48 -16.31
CA VAL A 12 -0.43 -14.87 -16.64
C VAL A 12 -0.25 -13.78 -17.69
N GLU A 13 -1.19 -13.70 -18.64
CA GLU A 13 -1.17 -12.65 -19.67
C GLU A 13 -1.46 -11.27 -19.08
N GLU A 14 -2.42 -11.19 -18.15
CA GLU A 14 -2.73 -9.98 -17.40
C GLU A 14 -3.10 -10.30 -15.95
N LYS A 15 -2.80 -9.39 -15.02
CA LYS A 15 -3.28 -9.42 -13.64
C LYS A 15 -3.56 -8.01 -13.15
N THR A 16 -4.69 -7.82 -12.50
CA THR A 16 -5.07 -6.54 -11.91
C THR A 16 -5.19 -6.68 -10.41
N ILE A 17 -4.60 -5.75 -9.67
CA ILE A 17 -4.73 -5.67 -8.21
C ILE A 17 -5.17 -4.27 -7.79
N GLN A 18 -5.85 -4.21 -6.65
CA GLN A 18 -6.21 -2.98 -5.98
C GLN A 18 -5.13 -2.64 -4.94
N ALA A 19 -4.63 -1.40 -4.96
CA ALA A 19 -3.66 -0.91 -4.00
C ALA A 19 -4.36 -0.15 -2.87
N THR A 20 -3.93 -0.39 -1.63
CA THR A 20 -4.36 0.32 -0.43
C THR A 20 -3.19 1.14 0.16
N ILE A 21 -3.48 2.02 1.11
CA ILE A 21 -2.47 2.83 1.79
C ILE A 21 -1.84 2.03 2.95
N PHE A 22 -0.52 2.13 3.06
CA PHE A 22 0.25 1.65 4.19
C PHE A 22 0.98 2.82 4.86
N ASP A 23 1.02 2.80 6.19
CA ASP A 23 1.90 3.62 7.00
C ASP A 23 3.28 2.94 7.08
N ALA A 24 4.35 3.72 6.88
CA ALA A 24 5.73 3.23 6.96
C ALA A 24 6.24 3.07 8.41
N GLY A 25 5.53 3.67 9.38
CA GLY A 25 5.82 3.64 10.80
C GLY A 25 6.96 4.55 11.24
N THR A 26 7.24 5.60 10.48
CA THR A 26 8.40 6.51 10.70
C THR A 26 8.02 7.94 11.01
N ASP A 27 6.81 8.37 10.63
CA ASP A 27 6.28 9.70 10.90
C ASP A 27 4.85 9.57 11.43
N SER A 28 4.54 10.30 12.51
CA SER A 28 3.26 10.27 13.22
C SER A 28 2.37 11.45 12.84
N GLY A 29 2.59 12.06 11.68
CA GLY A 29 1.75 13.11 11.12
C GLY A 29 0.38 12.56 10.72
N GLU A 30 -0.69 13.24 11.15
CA GLU A 30 -2.06 12.74 11.02
C GLU A 30 -2.78 13.19 9.73
N ASN A 31 -2.12 13.97 8.87
CA ASN A 31 -2.67 14.45 7.61
C ASN A 31 -1.57 14.72 6.57
N PHE A 32 -1.97 14.90 5.30
CA PHE A 32 -1.05 15.08 4.18
C PHE A 32 -0.08 16.27 4.29
N SER A 33 -0.43 17.27 5.10
CA SER A 33 0.33 18.51 5.28
C SER A 33 0.90 18.67 6.69
N ALA A 34 0.85 17.63 7.53
CA ALA A 34 1.39 17.69 8.87
C ALA A 34 2.90 18.00 8.83
N ALA A 35 3.38 18.78 9.80
CA ALA A 35 4.81 18.92 10.00
C ALA A 35 5.42 17.57 10.41
N ASN A 36 6.69 17.35 10.08
CA ASN A 36 7.40 16.12 10.43
C ASN A 36 7.28 15.83 11.93
N ASN A 37 6.91 14.60 12.28
CA ASN A 37 6.77 14.14 13.65
C ASN A 37 7.32 12.71 13.79
N PRO A 38 8.60 12.52 14.11
CA PRO A 38 9.23 11.20 14.06
C PRO A 38 8.56 10.20 15.01
N THR A 39 8.20 9.02 14.51
CA THR A 39 7.68 7.92 15.33
C THR A 39 8.82 7.27 16.13
N MET A 40 8.76 7.31 17.46
CA MET A 40 9.76 6.68 18.34
C MET A 40 9.11 5.83 19.46
N PRO A 41 9.43 4.53 19.56
CA PRO A 41 10.28 3.76 18.64
C PRO A 41 9.62 3.63 17.25
N LYS A 42 10.43 3.30 16.23
CA LYS A 42 9.90 3.05 14.87
C LYS A 42 8.84 1.95 14.91
N ALA A 43 7.71 2.19 14.26
CA ALA A 43 6.63 1.22 14.10
C ALA A 43 6.86 0.32 12.86
N PRO A 44 6.29 -0.90 12.83
CA PRO A 44 6.27 -1.73 11.64
C PRO A 44 5.37 -1.12 10.54
N ILE A 45 5.55 -1.55 9.30
CA ILE A 45 4.66 -1.19 8.19
C ILE A 45 3.28 -1.80 8.44
N ALA A 46 2.22 -0.98 8.40
CA ALA A 46 0.86 -1.41 8.65
C ALA A 46 -0.13 -0.71 7.71
N ILE A 47 -1.33 -1.27 7.53
CA ILE A 47 -2.41 -0.55 6.84
C ILE A 47 -2.83 0.62 7.74
N THR A 48 -2.94 1.81 7.16
CA THR A 48 -3.43 2.98 7.91
C THR A 48 -4.95 3.04 7.86
N ASP A 49 -5.59 3.21 9.01
CA ASP A 49 -7.02 3.46 9.15
C ASP A 49 -7.31 4.88 9.65
N TYR A 50 -6.29 5.75 9.70
CA TYR A 50 -6.43 7.17 10.02
C TYR A 50 -7.42 7.81 9.05
N PRO A 51 -8.61 8.27 9.50
CA PRO A 51 -9.68 8.69 8.60
C PRO A 51 -9.32 9.85 7.66
N ALA A 52 -8.37 10.69 8.07
CA ALA A 52 -7.86 11.80 7.26
C ALA A 52 -6.96 11.35 6.10
N LEU A 53 -6.40 10.14 6.18
CA LEU A 53 -5.45 9.59 5.23
C LEU A 53 -6.03 8.40 4.45
N ALA A 54 -6.92 7.62 5.06
CA ALA A 54 -7.52 6.44 4.47
C ALA A 54 -8.98 6.27 4.89
N ASN A 55 -9.77 5.69 3.99
CA ASN A 55 -11.19 5.38 4.20
C ASN A 55 -11.50 3.89 3.95
N GLY A 56 -10.47 3.04 3.96
CA GLY A 56 -10.60 1.61 3.69
C GLY A 56 -10.84 1.24 2.22
N LEU A 57 -10.92 2.21 1.30
CA LEU A 57 -11.07 1.96 -0.12
C LEU A 57 -9.71 1.90 -0.83
N PRO A 58 -9.59 1.13 -1.93
CA PRO A 58 -8.41 1.17 -2.78
C PRO A 58 -8.15 2.58 -3.33
N ILE A 59 -6.87 2.98 -3.36
CA ILE A 59 -6.43 4.28 -3.89
C ILE A 59 -5.89 4.22 -5.31
N ALA A 60 -5.56 3.02 -5.78
CA ALA A 60 -5.08 2.83 -7.14
C ALA A 60 -5.40 1.41 -7.63
N ILE A 61 -5.37 1.25 -8.94
CA ILE A 61 -5.43 -0.03 -9.64
C ILE A 61 -4.08 -0.24 -10.32
N VAL A 62 -3.45 -1.38 -10.07
CA VAL A 62 -2.19 -1.77 -10.71
C VAL A 62 -2.49 -2.90 -11.69
N LYS A 63 -2.18 -2.68 -12.96
CA LYS A 63 -2.35 -3.67 -14.03
C LYS A 63 -0.98 -4.16 -14.50
N PHE A 64 -0.76 -5.47 -14.39
CA PHE A 64 0.35 -6.19 -14.97
C PHE A 64 -0.09 -6.76 -16.32
N LYS A 65 0.73 -6.59 -17.36
CA LYS A 65 0.51 -7.15 -18.69
C LYS A 65 1.83 -7.73 -19.21
N LYS A 66 1.81 -9.01 -19.56
CA LYS A 66 2.94 -9.70 -20.18
C LYS A 66 3.27 -9.04 -21.53
N GLN A 67 4.57 -8.82 -21.77
CA GLN A 67 5.10 -8.21 -23.00
C GLN A 67 5.45 -9.28 -24.02
#